data_AF-A0A3A8SVU0-F1
#
_entry.id   AF-A0A3A8SVU0-F1
#
_cell.length_a   1.000
_cell.length_b   1.000
_cell.length_c   1.000
_cell.angle_alpha   90.00
_cell.angle_beta   90.00
_cell.angle_gamma   90.00
#
_symmetry.space_group_name_H-M   'P 1'
#
loop_
_entity.id
_entity.type
_entity.pdbx_description
1 polymer ?
#
loop_
_entity_poly.entity_id
_entity_poly.type
_entity_poly.pdbx_seq_one_letter_code
_entity_poly.pdbx_strand_id
1 'polypeptide(L)'
;MPPAVRARLWSRLRDAREPKPAWHQRPAFWGLAASAVALALVVFWMRAPSARSLGGLELARASADLKVREDAAGVEIQEGEAALMDVARGITLRNQGPLVVRREPSGVRLVRGRAEFAVDHRQPGAPPAVVLVSGGAIEVMGTRFTVEERGAGGAVTLHEGAIAFRRRSGSVVPVRVGQTLEWPVAEPAEPALREPVPPEPERPQPLATPSTKAASSRAPSTPVRAPSAEDVLRELEVLRGRHEFEQAARYLEESMRKQPVATRERLSFELGSLLTYQLKDAQRACAHWARHEQQFRRGHYAEAVQRARGTLSCEGER
;
A
#
# COMPACT_ATOMS: atom_id res chain seq x y z
N MET A 1 28.70 -47.97 23.82
CA MET A 1 28.94 -47.51 25.20
C MET A 1 28.59 -46.03 25.30
N PRO A 2 28.08 -45.52 26.43
CA PRO A 2 27.65 -44.13 26.56
C PRO A 2 28.82 -43.14 26.68
N PRO A 3 28.62 -41.86 26.31
CA PRO A 3 29.64 -40.81 26.42
C PRO A 3 29.57 -40.07 27.76
N ALA A 4 30.68 -39.99 28.50
CA ALA A 4 31.00 -38.88 29.43
C ALA A 4 32.42 -39.03 30.03
N VAL A 5 32.90 -37.93 30.62
CA VAL A 5 34.00 -37.83 31.61
C VAL A 5 35.44 -37.68 31.07
N ARG A 6 35.90 -36.41 31.05
CA ARG A 6 37.27 -35.88 31.28
C ARG A 6 38.36 -36.33 30.28
N ALA A 7 38.94 -35.48 29.42
CA ALA A 7 39.34 -34.06 29.55
C ALA A 7 40.36 -33.77 30.67
N ARG A 8 41.57 -33.37 30.25
CA ARG A 8 42.68 -32.73 30.99
C ARG A 8 43.47 -33.60 32.00
N LEU A 9 44.73 -33.94 31.66
CA LEU A 9 45.99 -33.48 32.28
C LEU A 9 47.19 -34.33 31.76
N TRP A 10 48.43 -33.83 31.92
CA TRP A 10 49.74 -34.47 31.59
C TRP A 10 49.97 -34.75 30.07
N SER A 11 50.83 -34.06 29.33
CA SER A 11 51.99 -33.19 29.63
C SER A 11 53.26 -33.93 30.11
N ARG A 12 54.33 -33.82 29.29
CA ARG A 12 55.77 -34.11 29.52
C ARG A 12 56.26 -35.56 29.37
N LEU A 13 56.88 -35.83 28.21
CA LEU A 13 58.14 -36.56 27.95
C LEU A 13 58.39 -36.37 26.43
N ARG A 14 59.27 -35.54 25.88
CA ARG A 14 60.64 -35.06 26.18
C ARG A 14 61.75 -35.94 25.55
N ASP A 15 62.64 -35.25 24.83
CA ASP A 15 63.99 -35.64 24.34
C ASP A 15 64.16 -36.57 23.12
N ALA A 16 64.49 -35.98 21.96
CA ALA A 16 65.72 -36.23 21.17
C ALA A 16 65.77 -35.22 19.99
N ARG A 17 66.51 -34.10 20.10
CA ARG A 17 67.93 -33.87 19.73
C ARG A 17 68.21 -33.66 18.22
N GLU A 18 68.37 -32.37 17.91
CA GLU A 18 69.17 -31.67 16.87
C GLU A 18 70.40 -32.42 16.29
N PRO A 19 70.84 -32.09 15.04
CA PRO A 19 71.82 -31.00 14.88
C PRO A 19 71.65 -30.00 13.70
N LYS A 20 72.08 -28.76 13.99
CA LYS A 20 72.55 -27.65 13.10
C LYS A 20 73.90 -28.00 12.41
N PRO A 21 74.52 -27.19 11.50
CA PRO A 21 74.50 -25.71 11.38
C PRO A 21 74.37 -25.18 9.91
N ALA A 22 74.34 -23.88 9.58
CA ALA A 22 75.44 -22.90 9.67
C ALA A 22 74.98 -21.42 9.75
N TRP A 23 75.94 -20.54 10.04
CA TRP A 23 75.79 -19.18 10.57
C TRP A 23 76.09 -18.08 9.53
N HIS A 24 75.82 -16.82 9.92
CA HIS A 24 76.05 -15.54 9.21
C HIS A 24 75.01 -15.18 8.11
N GLN A 25 74.69 -13.91 7.82
CA GLN A 25 75.06 -12.63 8.48
C GLN A 25 74.02 -11.49 8.27
N ARG A 26 74.23 -10.38 8.98
CA ARG A 26 73.76 -8.99 8.75
C ARG A 26 74.94 -8.07 9.18
N PRO A 27 75.22 -6.91 8.55
CA PRO A 27 74.33 -5.72 8.48
C PRO A 27 74.35 -5.06 7.07
N ALA A 28 73.92 -3.83 6.76
CA ALA A 28 73.50 -2.65 7.53
C ALA A 28 72.44 -1.79 6.80
N PHE A 29 71.94 -0.74 7.47
CA PHE A 29 71.04 0.30 6.95
C PHE A 29 71.63 1.09 5.77
N TRP A 30 70.76 1.68 4.92
CA TRP A 30 70.69 3.11 4.54
C TRP A 30 69.52 3.30 3.53
N GLY A 31 68.76 4.40 3.61
CA GLY A 31 67.76 4.77 2.58
C GLY A 31 66.34 5.05 3.12
N LEU A 32 65.94 6.33 3.09
CA LEU A 32 64.60 6.82 3.50
C LEU A 32 63.60 6.83 2.33
N ALA A 33 62.32 7.01 2.69
CA ALA A 33 61.24 7.63 1.90
C ALA A 33 60.57 6.85 0.75
N ALA A 34 59.46 6.16 1.09
CA ALA A 34 58.19 6.10 0.34
C ALA A 34 57.19 5.21 1.12
N SER A 35 55.87 5.45 1.23
CA SER A 35 55.04 6.64 1.02
C SER A 35 53.75 6.43 1.82
N ALA A 36 53.14 7.51 2.34
CA ALA A 36 51.92 7.41 3.15
C ALA A 36 50.66 7.14 2.30
N VAL A 37 50.21 5.88 2.23
CA VAL A 37 48.88 5.49 1.69
C VAL A 37 48.24 4.41 2.56
N ALA A 38 48.02 4.71 3.85
CA ALA A 38 47.44 3.77 4.80
C ALA A 38 46.48 4.43 5.82
N LEU A 39 45.77 5.50 5.43
CA LEU A 39 44.84 6.20 6.34
C LEU A 39 43.71 7.00 5.64
N ALA A 40 43.33 6.62 4.41
CA ALA A 40 42.32 7.36 3.60
C ALA A 40 41.08 6.55 3.17
N LEU A 41 40.96 5.27 3.56
CA LEU A 41 39.86 4.39 3.12
C LEU A 41 38.85 3.99 4.21
N VAL A 42 39.01 4.45 5.46
CA VAL A 42 38.17 4.01 6.60
C VAL A 42 37.19 5.09 7.09
N VAL A 43 37.30 6.35 6.62
CA VAL A 43 36.43 7.46 7.08
C VAL A 43 35.21 7.70 6.17
N PHE A 44 35.16 7.09 4.98
CA PHE A 44 34.07 7.31 4.02
C PHE A 44 32.90 6.30 4.13
N TRP A 45 33.04 5.25 4.94
CA TRP A 45 31.95 4.32 5.26
C TRP A 45 31.51 4.52 6.71
N MET A 46 30.19 4.46 6.96
CA MET A 46 29.54 4.65 8.27
C MET A 46 29.36 6.10 8.77
N ARG A 47 29.00 7.03 7.87
CA ARG A 47 27.89 7.94 8.19
C ARG A 47 26.64 7.40 7.51
N ALA A 48 25.84 6.62 8.25
CA ALA A 48 24.45 6.43 7.86
C ALA A 48 23.82 7.83 7.79
N PRO A 49 23.08 8.18 6.71
CA PRO A 49 22.42 9.47 6.63
C PRO A 49 21.43 9.54 7.80
N SER A 50 21.76 10.37 8.80
CA SER A 50 20.90 10.62 9.95
C SER A 50 19.56 11.13 9.42
N ALA A 51 18.50 10.36 9.64
CA ALA A 51 17.15 10.67 9.17
C ALA A 51 16.79 12.10 9.60
N ARG A 52 16.69 13.02 8.62
CA ARG A 52 16.38 14.42 8.91
C ARG A 52 14.92 14.49 9.31
N SER A 53 14.64 14.85 10.56
CA SER A 53 13.26 15.10 10.97
C SER A 53 12.81 16.51 10.57
N LEU A 54 11.52 16.64 10.25
CA LEU A 54 10.81 17.89 9.97
C LEU A 54 9.45 17.79 10.68
N GLY A 55 9.17 18.63 11.68
CA GLY A 55 7.91 18.64 12.42
C GLY A 55 7.57 17.31 13.11
N GLY A 56 8.59 16.52 13.48
CA GLY A 56 8.45 15.18 14.03
C GLY A 56 8.09 14.08 13.02
N LEU A 57 8.09 14.40 11.71
CA LEU A 57 8.08 13.42 10.61
C LEU A 57 9.52 13.16 10.17
N GLU A 58 9.81 12.00 9.58
CA GLU A 58 11.12 11.68 8.99
C GLU A 58 11.14 11.98 7.48
N LEU A 59 12.18 12.66 6.99
CA LEU A 59 12.39 12.95 5.58
C LEU A 59 13.05 11.74 4.89
N ALA A 60 12.24 10.93 4.21
CA ALA A 60 12.70 9.72 3.51
C ALA A 60 13.28 10.02 2.12
N ARG A 61 12.81 11.09 1.46
CA ARG A 61 13.32 11.57 0.17
C ARG A 61 13.09 13.07 0.03
N ALA A 62 14.01 13.75 -0.64
CA ALA A 62 13.90 15.15 -1.05
C ALA A 62 14.41 15.33 -2.48
N SER A 63 13.85 16.27 -3.23
CA SER A 63 14.46 16.81 -4.44
C SER A 63 15.53 17.85 -4.10
N ALA A 64 16.38 18.21 -5.07
CA ALA A 64 17.49 19.15 -4.87
C ALA A 64 17.03 20.61 -4.68
N ASP A 65 15.84 20.94 -5.16
CA ASP A 65 15.16 22.24 -5.09
C ASP A 65 14.22 22.37 -3.87
N LEU A 66 14.18 21.37 -2.98
CA LEU A 66 13.28 21.35 -1.82
C LEU A 66 13.47 22.59 -0.91
N LYS A 67 12.47 23.48 -0.91
CA LYS A 67 12.37 24.60 0.03
C LYS A 67 11.33 24.25 1.08
N VAL A 68 11.79 24.08 2.32
CA VAL A 68 10.96 23.72 3.46
C VAL A 68 11.17 24.66 4.63
N ARG A 69 10.07 25.03 5.28
CA ARG A 69 10.00 25.81 6.51
C ARG A 69 9.31 24.98 7.59
N GLU A 70 9.74 25.14 8.83
CA GLU A 70 9.10 24.52 10.00
C GLU A 70 8.76 25.61 11.01
N ASP A 71 7.49 25.67 11.43
CA ASP A 71 7.01 26.56 12.49
C ASP A 71 5.80 25.96 13.22
N ALA A 72 5.11 26.76 14.05
CA ALA A 72 3.97 26.30 14.86
C ALA A 72 2.77 25.79 14.04
N ALA A 73 2.64 26.17 12.75
CA ALA A 73 1.63 25.62 11.88
C ALA A 73 1.97 24.18 11.41
N GLY A 74 3.25 23.84 11.38
CA GLY A 74 3.78 22.53 10.97
C GLY A 74 4.97 22.67 10.01
N VAL A 75 5.10 21.69 9.12
CA VAL A 75 6.04 21.68 8.01
C VAL A 75 5.36 22.28 6.78
N GLU A 76 5.91 23.38 6.27
CA GLU A 76 5.52 23.96 4.98
C GLU A 76 6.57 23.64 3.91
N ILE A 77 6.17 22.88 2.90
CA ILE A 77 6.92 22.68 1.65
C ILE A 77 6.47 23.76 0.67
N GLN A 78 7.39 24.62 0.28
CA GLN A 78 7.15 25.78 -0.60
C GLN A 78 7.49 25.46 -2.05
N GLU A 79 8.53 24.64 -2.28
CA GLU A 79 9.05 24.24 -3.59
C GLU A 79 9.69 22.85 -3.50
N GLY A 80 9.78 22.13 -4.62
CA GLY A 80 10.34 20.77 -4.70
C GLY A 80 9.40 19.64 -4.23
N GLU A 81 9.93 18.41 -4.26
CA GLU A 81 9.27 17.20 -3.78
C GLU A 81 9.94 16.67 -2.49
N ALA A 82 9.14 16.18 -1.56
CA ALA A 82 9.56 15.44 -0.39
C ALA A 82 8.63 14.24 -0.12
N ALA A 83 9.23 13.14 0.35
CA ALA A 83 8.50 12.06 1.00
C ALA A 83 8.74 12.14 2.51
N LEU A 84 7.68 12.36 3.29
CA LEU A 84 7.71 12.42 4.75
C LEU A 84 7.05 11.18 5.35
N MET A 85 7.58 10.67 6.46
CA MET A 85 7.09 9.47 7.13
C MET A 85 6.78 9.73 8.62
N ASP A 86 5.61 9.28 9.08
CA ASP A 86 5.34 9.06 10.50
C ASP A 86 5.54 7.58 10.81
N VAL A 87 6.79 7.18 11.05
CA VAL A 87 7.20 5.78 11.24
C VAL A 87 6.38 5.09 12.34
N ALA A 88 6.08 5.80 13.43
CA ALA A 88 5.26 5.29 14.53
C ALA A 88 3.81 4.93 14.13
N ARG A 89 3.34 5.40 12.97
CA ARG A 89 1.99 5.12 12.44
C ARG A 89 2.02 4.47 11.06
N GLY A 90 3.18 4.15 10.48
CA GLY A 90 3.28 3.59 9.14
C GLY A 90 2.59 4.46 8.08
N ILE A 91 2.66 5.80 8.23
CA ILE A 91 2.09 6.76 7.26
C ILE A 91 3.26 7.35 6.47
N THR A 92 3.25 7.17 5.16
CA THR A 92 4.10 7.90 4.22
C THR A 92 3.24 8.90 3.44
N LEU A 93 3.73 10.12 3.24
CA LEU A 93 3.09 11.12 2.40
C LEU A 93 4.10 11.76 1.45
N ARG A 94 3.68 12.03 0.22
CA ARG A 94 4.44 12.77 -0.80
C ARG A 94 3.64 13.97 -1.27
N ASN A 95 4.23 15.16 -1.22
CA ASN A 95 3.56 16.37 -1.71
C ASN A 95 3.37 16.36 -3.23
N GLN A 96 2.33 17.04 -3.70
CA GLN A 96 2.05 17.32 -5.10
C GLN A 96 1.94 18.85 -5.24
N GLY A 97 3.09 19.52 -5.34
CA GLY A 97 3.20 20.97 -5.23
C GLY A 97 3.28 21.44 -3.76
N PRO A 98 3.00 22.73 -3.47
CA PRO A 98 3.12 23.28 -2.13
C PRO A 98 2.19 22.60 -1.11
N LEU A 99 2.71 22.36 0.10
CA LEU A 99 2.04 21.57 1.14
C LEU A 99 2.26 22.18 2.52
N VAL A 100 1.23 22.19 3.37
CA VAL A 100 1.39 22.41 4.81
C VAL A 100 0.84 21.19 5.56
N VAL A 101 1.69 20.55 6.36
CA VAL A 101 1.38 19.31 7.07
C VAL A 101 1.91 19.36 8.50
N ARG A 102 1.17 18.79 9.46
CA ARG A 102 1.56 18.74 10.88
C ARG A 102 1.34 17.35 11.47
N ARG A 103 2.29 16.87 12.26
CA ARG A 103 2.11 15.64 13.05
C ARG A 103 1.28 15.94 14.31
N GLU A 104 0.30 15.09 14.60
CA GLU A 104 -0.57 15.20 15.79
C GLU A 104 -0.59 13.89 16.60
N PRO A 105 -1.01 13.89 17.88
CA PRO A 105 -1.01 12.68 18.71
C PRO A 105 -1.88 11.53 18.18
N SER A 106 -2.88 11.81 17.34
CA SER A 106 -3.72 10.80 16.70
C SER A 106 -3.25 10.41 15.29
N GLY A 107 -2.42 11.20 14.61
CA GLY A 107 -2.17 11.01 13.19
C GLY A 107 -1.40 12.14 12.52
N VAL A 108 -1.61 12.33 11.21
CA VAL A 108 -1.02 13.42 10.43
C VAL A 108 -2.13 14.35 9.95
N ARG A 109 -2.04 15.65 10.25
CA ARG A 109 -2.95 16.67 9.73
C ARG A 109 -2.42 17.26 8.43
N LEU A 110 -3.19 17.14 7.37
CA LEU A 110 -3.05 18.00 6.19
C LEU A 110 -3.73 19.34 6.50
N VAL A 111 -2.96 20.43 6.46
CA VAL A 111 -3.46 21.79 6.75
C VAL A 111 -3.81 22.53 5.46
N ARG A 112 -3.02 22.33 4.39
CA ARG A 112 -3.20 22.95 3.08
C ARG A 112 -2.44 22.19 2.00
N GLY A 113 -2.94 22.21 0.77
CA GLY A 113 -2.25 21.67 -0.40
C GLY A 113 -2.64 20.23 -0.70
N ARG A 114 -1.84 19.53 -1.51
CA ARG A 114 -2.17 18.20 -2.05
C ARG A 114 -1.05 17.20 -1.78
N ALA A 115 -1.40 16.01 -1.31
CA ALA A 115 -0.44 14.94 -1.08
C ALA A 115 -1.02 13.56 -1.44
N GLU A 116 -0.15 12.69 -1.95
CA GLU A 116 -0.37 11.26 -2.05
C GLU A 116 0.05 10.61 -0.74
N PHE A 117 -0.86 9.87 -0.10
CA PHE A 117 -0.62 9.12 1.12
C PHE A 117 -0.56 7.63 0.79
N ALA A 118 0.39 6.94 1.41
CA ALA A 118 0.48 5.49 1.47
C ALA A 118 0.57 5.09 2.94
N VAL A 119 -0.29 4.16 3.36
CA VAL A 119 -0.32 3.66 4.74
C VAL A 119 0.00 2.17 4.73
N ASP A 120 0.89 1.75 5.60
CA ASP A 120 1.24 0.33 5.77
C ASP A 120 0.03 -0.51 6.16
N HIS A 121 -0.01 -1.77 5.70
CA HIS A 121 -1.14 -2.64 5.99
C HIS A 121 -1.24 -2.97 7.48
N ARG A 122 -2.39 -2.68 8.07
CA ARG A 122 -2.68 -2.88 9.50
C ARG A 122 -3.49 -4.16 9.69
N GLN A 123 -3.12 -4.92 10.72
CA GLN A 123 -3.83 -6.14 11.08
C GLN A 123 -5.31 -5.85 11.40
N PRO A 124 -6.25 -6.75 11.07
CA PRO A 124 -7.64 -6.63 11.50
C PRO A 124 -7.75 -6.44 13.02
N GLY A 125 -8.53 -5.45 13.45
CA GLY A 125 -8.69 -5.10 14.87
C GLY A 125 -7.59 -4.21 15.46
N ALA A 126 -6.49 -3.95 14.74
CA ALA A 126 -5.56 -2.88 15.11
C ALA A 126 -6.23 -1.50 14.95
N PRO A 127 -5.83 -0.47 15.75
CA PRO A 127 -6.33 0.89 15.54
C PRO A 127 -5.97 1.39 14.13
N PRO A 128 -6.81 2.19 13.46
CA PRO A 128 -6.49 2.74 12.15
C PRO A 128 -5.37 3.76 12.22
N ALA A 129 -4.68 3.98 11.09
CA ALA A 129 -3.95 5.23 10.88
C ALA A 129 -4.97 6.35 10.62
N VAL A 130 -4.66 7.56 11.05
CA VAL A 130 -5.55 8.72 10.91
C VAL A 130 -4.86 9.83 10.12
N VAL A 131 -5.51 10.28 9.04
CA VAL A 131 -5.17 11.54 8.37
C VAL A 131 -6.26 12.56 8.67
N LEU A 132 -5.88 13.70 9.24
CA LEU A 132 -6.80 14.74 9.70
C LEU A 132 -6.87 15.85 8.65
N VAL A 133 -8.09 16.30 8.34
CA VAL A 133 -8.38 17.31 7.31
C VAL A 133 -9.32 18.37 7.90
N SER A 134 -9.72 19.39 7.12
CA SER A 134 -10.75 20.33 7.58
C SER A 134 -12.10 19.63 7.76
N GLY A 135 -12.52 18.74 6.85
CA GLY A 135 -13.81 18.06 6.91
C GLY A 135 -14.00 16.99 8.01
N GLY A 136 -12.91 16.53 8.65
CA GLY A 136 -12.96 15.43 9.61
C GLY A 136 -11.66 14.62 9.70
N ALA A 137 -11.81 13.31 9.86
CA ALA A 137 -10.73 12.33 9.98
C ALA A 137 -10.89 11.20 8.96
N ILE A 138 -9.80 10.85 8.28
CA ILE A 138 -9.72 9.73 7.35
C ILE A 138 -9.06 8.57 8.11
N GLU A 139 -9.83 7.53 8.41
CA GLU A 139 -9.38 6.30 9.06
C GLU A 139 -8.96 5.26 8.02
N VAL A 140 -7.75 4.71 8.19
CA VAL A 140 -7.05 3.93 7.18
C VAL A 140 -6.44 2.65 7.76
N MET A 141 -6.66 1.52 7.07
CA MET A 141 -6.13 0.20 7.46
C MET A 141 -5.01 -0.33 6.54
N GLY A 142 -4.55 0.46 5.57
CA GLY A 142 -3.56 0.05 4.59
C GLY A 142 -4.02 0.36 3.18
N THR A 143 -3.84 1.62 2.76
CA THR A 143 -4.35 2.12 1.49
C THR A 143 -3.39 3.11 0.86
N ARG A 144 -3.63 3.39 -0.42
CA ARG A 144 -3.03 4.51 -1.15
C ARG A 144 -4.12 5.43 -1.68
N PHE A 145 -4.00 6.72 -1.41
CA PHE A 145 -5.01 7.73 -1.70
C PHE A 145 -4.38 9.11 -1.89
N THR A 146 -5.06 10.01 -2.58
CA THR A 146 -4.67 11.41 -2.66
C THR A 146 -5.65 12.25 -1.84
N VAL A 147 -5.11 13.16 -1.03
CA VAL A 147 -5.88 14.16 -0.29
C VAL A 147 -5.49 15.54 -0.80
N GLU A 148 -6.47 16.39 -1.01
CA GLU A 148 -6.31 17.80 -1.36
C GLU A 148 -7.11 18.66 -0.39
N GLU A 149 -6.47 19.66 0.22
CA GLU A 149 -7.05 20.53 1.24
C GLU A 149 -6.94 22.01 0.82
N ARG A 150 -8.10 22.67 0.72
CA ARG A 150 -8.31 24.03 0.22
C ARG A 150 -9.09 24.85 1.25
N GLY A 151 -8.42 25.22 2.34
CA GLY A 151 -8.97 26.12 3.36
C GLY A 151 -9.97 25.45 4.29
N ALA A 152 -11.27 25.51 3.96
CA ALA A 152 -12.35 24.90 4.72
C ALA A 152 -12.98 23.67 4.01
N GLY A 153 -12.49 23.35 2.81
CA GLY A 153 -12.95 22.26 1.97
C GLY A 153 -11.79 21.50 1.33
N GLY A 154 -12.08 20.38 0.69
CA GLY A 154 -11.07 19.50 0.13
C GLY A 154 -11.67 18.26 -0.53
N ALA A 155 -10.81 17.35 -0.95
CA ALA A 155 -11.21 16.09 -1.58
C ALA A 155 -10.25 14.95 -1.17
N VAL A 156 -10.79 13.74 -1.06
CA VAL A 156 -10.02 12.50 -0.98
C VAL A 156 -10.41 11.57 -2.11
N THR A 157 -9.43 11.12 -2.89
CA THR A 157 -9.59 10.14 -3.96
C THR A 157 -8.85 8.87 -3.56
N LEU A 158 -9.56 7.74 -3.50
CA LEU A 158 -8.97 6.46 -3.09
C LEU A 158 -8.48 5.66 -4.30
N HIS A 159 -7.20 5.24 -4.27
CA HIS A 159 -6.58 4.47 -5.35
C HIS A 159 -6.50 2.97 -5.05
N GLU A 160 -6.51 2.58 -3.78
CA GLU A 160 -6.29 1.20 -3.35
C GLU A 160 -6.88 0.93 -1.96
N GLY A 161 -7.51 -0.23 -1.76
CA GLY A 161 -8.08 -0.66 -0.47
C GLY A 161 -9.39 0.05 -0.09
N ALA A 162 -9.56 0.37 1.21
CA ALA A 162 -10.76 1.03 1.74
C ALA A 162 -10.41 2.04 2.84
N ILE A 163 -11.06 3.21 2.84
CA ILE A 163 -10.94 4.22 3.91
C ILE A 163 -12.32 4.58 4.46
N ALA A 164 -12.36 4.96 5.73
CA ALA A 164 -13.56 5.46 6.39
C ALA A 164 -13.38 6.95 6.69
N PHE A 165 -14.20 7.81 6.07
CA PHE A 165 -14.20 9.24 6.37
C PHE A 165 -15.16 9.53 7.52
N ARG A 166 -14.64 9.80 8.71
CA ARG A 166 -15.41 10.26 9.86
C ARG A 166 -15.54 11.79 9.80
N ARG A 167 -16.75 12.27 9.49
CA ARG A 167 -17.08 13.70 9.49
C ARG A 167 -17.00 14.29 10.90
N ARG A 168 -16.84 15.61 11.01
CA ARG A 168 -16.93 16.32 12.31
C ARG A 168 -18.24 16.08 13.07
N SER A 169 -19.34 15.79 12.37
CA SER A 169 -20.63 15.40 12.97
C SER A 169 -20.67 13.97 13.51
N GLY A 170 -19.58 13.20 13.40
CA GLY A 170 -19.48 11.82 13.86
C GLY A 170 -19.93 10.76 12.85
N SER A 171 -20.65 11.15 11.78
CA SER A 171 -21.05 10.21 10.73
C SER A 171 -19.86 9.69 9.93
N VAL A 172 -19.91 8.40 9.58
CA VAL A 172 -18.83 7.70 8.87
C VAL A 172 -19.28 7.39 7.45
N VAL A 173 -18.52 7.85 6.46
CA VAL A 173 -18.74 7.59 5.04
C VAL A 173 -17.64 6.67 4.53
N PRO A 174 -17.94 5.43 4.10
CA PRO A 174 -16.96 4.58 3.43
C PRO A 174 -16.65 5.15 2.04
N VAL A 175 -15.37 5.22 1.68
CA VAL A 175 -14.93 5.60 0.34
C VAL A 175 -14.28 4.37 -0.31
N ARG A 176 -14.67 4.06 -1.55
CA ARG A 176 -14.21 2.89 -2.32
C ARG A 176 -13.15 3.28 -3.36
N VAL A 177 -12.39 2.30 -3.85
CA VAL A 177 -11.39 2.53 -4.92
C VAL A 177 -12.03 3.21 -6.13
N GLY A 178 -11.36 4.23 -6.66
CA GLY A 178 -11.83 5.07 -7.77
C GLY A 178 -12.87 6.14 -7.36
N GLN A 179 -13.35 6.13 -6.12
CA GLN A 179 -14.27 7.15 -5.62
C GLN A 179 -13.51 8.38 -5.10
N THR A 180 -14.03 9.56 -5.42
CA THR A 180 -13.67 10.82 -4.76
C THR A 180 -14.78 11.21 -3.79
N LEU A 181 -14.40 11.63 -2.59
CA LEU A 181 -15.28 12.26 -1.60
C LEU A 181 -14.78 13.67 -1.36
N GLU A 182 -15.64 14.67 -1.57
CA GLU A 182 -15.33 16.08 -1.32
C GLU A 182 -15.90 16.56 0.02
N TRP A 183 -15.35 17.64 0.58
CA TRP A 183 -15.93 18.36 1.72
C TRP A 183 -15.79 19.88 1.57
N PRO A 184 -16.65 20.69 2.24
CA PRO A 184 -17.92 20.25 2.81
C PRO A 184 -18.81 19.72 1.68
N VAL A 185 -19.39 18.52 1.86
CA VAL A 185 -20.47 18.10 0.97
C VAL A 185 -21.57 19.10 1.22
N ALA A 186 -21.88 19.93 0.23
CA ALA A 186 -23.05 20.78 0.29
C ALA A 186 -24.23 19.87 0.62
N GLU A 187 -24.83 20.06 1.79
CA GLU A 187 -26.04 19.31 2.11
C GLU A 187 -27.03 19.57 0.98
N PRO A 188 -27.62 18.53 0.36
CA PRO A 188 -28.65 18.73 -0.64
C PRO A 188 -29.69 19.62 0.03
N ALA A 189 -29.85 20.85 -0.49
CA ALA A 189 -30.72 21.82 0.12
C ALA A 189 -32.09 21.16 0.29
N GLU A 190 -32.45 20.90 1.54
CA GLU A 190 -33.73 20.33 1.92
C GLU A 190 -34.78 21.15 1.15
N PRO A 191 -35.56 20.53 0.24
CA PRO A 191 -36.29 21.28 -0.76
C PRO A 191 -37.22 22.22 -0.03
N ALA A 192 -36.86 23.51 -0.07
CA ALA A 192 -37.48 24.54 0.74
C ALA A 192 -38.99 24.38 0.61
N LEU A 193 -39.66 24.22 1.76
CA LEU A 193 -41.10 24.03 1.88
C LEU A 193 -41.77 24.93 0.84
N ARG A 194 -42.29 24.31 -0.23
CA ARG A 194 -43.10 25.05 -1.19
C ARG A 194 -44.26 25.61 -0.38
N GLU A 195 -44.34 26.93 -0.28
CA GLU A 195 -45.52 27.58 0.25
C GLU A 195 -46.75 26.96 -0.43
N PRO A 196 -47.79 26.58 0.33
CA PRO A 196 -49.00 26.05 -0.27
C PRO A 196 -49.63 27.16 -1.11
N VAL A 197 -49.44 27.07 -2.44
CA VAL A 197 -50.12 27.93 -3.41
C VAL A 197 -51.62 27.84 -3.12
N PRO A 198 -52.32 28.96 -2.88
CA PRO A 198 -53.75 28.94 -2.63
C PRO A 198 -54.49 28.25 -3.78
N PRO A 199 -55.53 27.43 -3.51
CA PRO A 199 -56.28 26.78 -4.57
C PRO A 199 -57.03 27.82 -5.42
N GLU A 200 -56.57 28.02 -6.66
CA GLU A 200 -57.30 28.81 -7.65
C GLU A 200 -58.58 28.05 -8.06
N PRO A 201 -59.75 28.70 -8.11
CA PRO A 201 -61.03 28.00 -8.24
C PRO A 201 -61.19 27.26 -9.58
N GLU A 202 -61.68 26.03 -9.49
CA GLU A 202 -61.97 25.16 -10.62
C GLU A 202 -62.86 25.86 -11.67
N ARG A 203 -62.41 25.87 -12.93
CA ARG A 203 -63.30 26.09 -14.08
C ARG A 203 -63.77 24.73 -14.62
N PRO A 204 -65.04 24.58 -15.04
CA PRO A 204 -65.57 23.28 -15.45
C PRO A 204 -64.89 22.74 -16.70
N GLN A 205 -64.47 21.47 -16.67
CA GLN A 205 -64.01 20.76 -17.87
C GLN A 205 -65.21 20.19 -18.65
N PRO A 206 -65.25 20.35 -19.99
CA PRO A 206 -66.20 19.61 -20.84
C PRO A 206 -65.77 18.13 -21.02
N LEU A 207 -66.75 17.22 -20.93
CA LEU A 207 -66.58 15.78 -21.15
C LEU A 207 -66.38 15.40 -22.63
N ALA A 208 -65.27 14.73 -22.95
CA ALA A 208 -65.10 13.77 -24.06
C ALA A 208 -63.69 13.15 -23.99
N THR A 209 -63.38 11.89 -24.30
CA THR A 209 -64.15 10.64 -24.54
C THR A 209 -63.14 9.48 -24.35
N PRO A 210 -63.55 8.25 -24.01
CA PRO A 210 -62.61 7.14 -23.84
C PRO A 210 -62.12 6.62 -25.19
N SER A 211 -60.82 6.35 -25.32
CA SER A 211 -60.29 5.54 -26.43
C SER A 211 -59.31 4.50 -25.92
N THR A 212 -59.65 3.25 -26.18
CA THR A 212 -58.84 2.06 -25.89
C THR A 212 -57.67 1.95 -26.87
N LYS A 213 -56.58 1.28 -26.48
CA LYS A 213 -56.20 -0.06 -26.99
C LYS A 213 -54.77 -0.43 -26.57
N ALA A 214 -54.54 -1.72 -26.35
CA ALA A 214 -53.31 -2.28 -25.81
C ALA A 214 -52.11 -2.21 -26.77
N ALA A 215 -50.90 -2.15 -26.20
CA ALA A 215 -49.72 -2.84 -26.72
C ALA A 215 -48.78 -3.23 -25.56
N SER A 216 -48.81 -4.50 -25.17
CA SER A 216 -47.80 -5.07 -24.27
C SER A 216 -46.51 -5.31 -25.06
N SER A 217 -45.58 -4.35 -25.03
CA SER A 217 -44.26 -4.51 -25.65
C SER A 217 -43.33 -5.31 -24.73
N ARG A 218 -43.41 -6.63 -24.88
CA ARG A 218 -42.41 -7.58 -24.40
C ARG A 218 -41.07 -7.32 -25.12
N ALA A 219 -40.06 -6.87 -24.38
CA ALA A 219 -38.70 -6.64 -24.86
C ALA A 219 -37.69 -7.18 -23.82
N PRO A 220 -36.41 -7.43 -24.20
CA PRO A 220 -36.05 -8.76 -24.69
C PRO A 220 -35.28 -9.57 -23.65
N SER A 221 -35.36 -10.91 -23.74
CA SER A 221 -34.46 -11.80 -23.03
C SER A 221 -33.02 -11.54 -23.50
N THR A 222 -32.21 -10.88 -22.67
CA THR A 222 -30.78 -10.71 -22.93
C THR A 222 -30.11 -12.08 -23.04
N PRO A 223 -29.26 -12.33 -24.06
CA PRO A 223 -28.46 -13.53 -24.09
C PRO A 223 -27.55 -13.56 -22.85
N VAL A 224 -27.37 -14.75 -22.27
CA VAL A 224 -26.52 -14.97 -21.09
C VAL A 224 -25.06 -14.70 -21.49
N ARG A 225 -24.67 -13.43 -21.40
CA ARG A 225 -23.31 -12.96 -21.65
C ARG A 225 -22.41 -13.54 -20.56
N ALA A 226 -21.23 -14.02 -20.93
CA ALA A 226 -20.22 -14.39 -19.94
C ALA A 226 -19.97 -13.19 -19.01
N PRO A 227 -19.84 -13.39 -17.68
CA PRO A 227 -19.65 -12.30 -16.74
C PRO A 227 -18.40 -11.48 -17.11
N SER A 228 -18.47 -10.16 -16.96
CA SER A 228 -17.32 -9.30 -17.23
C SER A 228 -16.19 -9.52 -16.22
N ALA A 229 -15.01 -8.97 -16.49
CA ALA A 229 -13.90 -9.01 -15.53
C ALA A 229 -14.31 -8.33 -14.20
N GLU A 230 -15.06 -7.24 -14.31
CA GLU A 230 -15.56 -6.42 -13.22
C GLU A 230 -16.63 -7.16 -12.41
N ASP A 231 -17.49 -7.96 -13.05
CA ASP A 231 -18.47 -8.81 -12.35
C ASP A 231 -17.78 -9.92 -11.56
N VAL A 232 -16.76 -10.57 -12.14
CA VAL A 232 -15.96 -11.61 -11.48
C VAL A 232 -15.23 -11.06 -10.26
N LEU A 233 -14.67 -9.84 -10.36
CA LEU A 233 -14.00 -9.19 -9.24
C LEU A 233 -15.00 -8.74 -8.15
N ARG A 234 -16.20 -8.29 -8.53
CA ARG A 234 -17.25 -7.93 -7.58
C ARG A 234 -17.75 -9.14 -6.78
N GLU A 235 -17.98 -10.28 -7.44
CA GLU A 235 -18.39 -11.50 -6.76
C GLU A 235 -17.26 -12.05 -5.86
N LEU A 236 -16.00 -11.92 -6.29
CA LEU A 236 -14.83 -12.21 -5.45
C LEU A 236 -14.81 -11.37 -4.16
N GLU A 237 -15.13 -10.07 -4.23
CA GLU A 237 -15.24 -9.21 -3.04
C GLU A 237 -16.34 -9.67 -2.08
N VAL A 238 -17.49 -10.12 -2.59
CA VAL A 238 -18.58 -10.69 -1.78
C VAL A 238 -18.13 -11.95 -1.05
N LEU A 239 -17.52 -12.90 -1.77
CA LEU A 239 -17.00 -14.15 -1.20
C LEU A 239 -15.89 -13.89 -0.17
N ARG A 240 -14.98 -12.94 -0.44
CA ARG A 240 -13.94 -12.52 0.52
C ARG A 240 -14.54 -11.86 1.76
N GLY A 241 -15.57 -11.03 1.61
CA GLY A 241 -16.29 -10.43 2.75
C GLY A 241 -16.93 -11.49 3.66
N ARG A 242 -17.45 -12.57 3.09
CA ARG A 242 -17.99 -13.74 3.82
C ARG A 242 -16.93 -14.72 4.33
N HIS A 243 -15.66 -14.47 4.03
CA HIS A 243 -14.53 -15.36 4.35
C HIS A 243 -14.61 -16.74 3.65
N GLU A 244 -15.36 -16.83 2.55
CA GLU A 244 -15.60 -18.05 1.75
C GLU A 244 -14.44 -18.31 0.77
N PHE A 245 -13.20 -18.32 1.28
CA PHE A 245 -11.98 -18.25 0.46
C PHE A 245 -11.80 -19.46 -0.49
N GLU A 246 -12.15 -20.69 -0.11
CA GLU A 246 -12.11 -21.84 -1.03
C GLU A 246 -13.18 -21.77 -2.14
N GLN A 247 -14.28 -21.05 -1.90
CA GLN A 247 -15.28 -20.81 -2.94
C GLN A 247 -14.80 -19.72 -3.89
N ALA A 248 -14.20 -18.65 -3.36
CA ALA A 248 -13.51 -17.63 -4.14
C ALA A 248 -12.39 -18.19 -5.03
N ALA A 249 -11.57 -19.12 -4.51
CA ALA A 249 -10.53 -19.79 -5.29
C ALA A 249 -11.11 -20.54 -6.50
N ARG A 250 -12.09 -21.42 -6.26
CA ARG A 250 -12.79 -22.18 -7.32
C ARG A 250 -13.51 -21.29 -8.32
N TYR A 251 -14.16 -20.22 -7.85
CA TYR A 251 -14.84 -19.25 -8.69
C TYR A 251 -13.87 -18.52 -9.63
N LEU A 252 -12.68 -18.14 -9.16
CA LEU A 252 -11.63 -17.56 -10.00
C LEU A 252 -11.09 -18.57 -11.02
N GLU A 253 -10.82 -19.81 -10.61
CA GLU A 253 -10.36 -20.88 -11.52
C GLU A 253 -11.35 -21.16 -12.66
N GLU A 254 -12.65 -21.17 -12.39
CA GLU A 254 -13.67 -21.35 -13.42
C GLU A 254 -13.82 -20.10 -14.29
N SER A 255 -13.86 -18.92 -13.67
CA SER A 255 -14.05 -17.64 -14.36
C SER A 255 -12.91 -17.36 -15.34
N MET A 256 -11.66 -17.58 -14.95
CA MET A 256 -10.48 -17.38 -15.83
C MET A 256 -10.58 -18.13 -17.16
N ARG A 257 -11.17 -19.32 -17.19
CA ARG A 257 -11.32 -20.12 -18.43
C ARG A 257 -12.20 -19.41 -19.46
N LYS A 258 -13.14 -18.58 -18.99
CA LYS A 258 -14.12 -17.85 -19.80
C LYS A 258 -13.64 -16.44 -20.21
N GLN A 259 -12.53 -15.95 -19.65
CA GLN A 259 -12.03 -14.59 -19.87
C GLN A 259 -10.96 -14.49 -20.99
N PRO A 260 -10.74 -13.29 -21.57
CA PRO A 260 -9.62 -12.99 -22.46
C PRO A 260 -8.24 -13.08 -21.77
N VAL A 261 -7.17 -13.29 -22.54
CA VAL A 261 -5.80 -13.49 -22.00
C VAL A 261 -5.33 -12.33 -21.14
N ALA A 262 -5.57 -11.08 -21.53
CA ALA A 262 -5.20 -9.88 -20.75
C ALA A 262 -5.87 -9.86 -19.36
N THR A 263 -7.14 -10.28 -19.28
CA THR A 263 -7.90 -10.38 -18.02
C THR A 263 -7.43 -11.55 -17.16
N ARG A 264 -7.02 -12.67 -17.77
CA ARG A 264 -6.52 -13.86 -17.05
C ARG A 264 -5.29 -13.57 -16.20
N GLU A 265 -4.42 -12.64 -16.61
CA GLU A 265 -3.25 -12.29 -15.81
C GLU A 265 -3.67 -11.75 -14.44
N ARG A 266 -4.52 -10.71 -14.41
CA ARG A 266 -5.04 -10.10 -13.18
C ARG A 266 -5.80 -11.12 -12.31
N LEU A 267 -6.69 -11.91 -12.90
CA LEU A 267 -7.45 -12.92 -12.14
C LEU A 267 -6.55 -14.06 -11.61
N SER A 268 -5.48 -14.41 -12.34
CA SER A 268 -4.49 -15.37 -11.88
C SER A 268 -3.65 -14.80 -10.74
N PHE A 269 -3.35 -13.49 -10.75
CA PHE A 269 -2.71 -12.82 -9.63
C PHE A 269 -3.61 -12.76 -8.37
N GLU A 270 -4.90 -12.47 -8.52
CA GLU A 270 -5.85 -12.53 -7.39
C GLU A 270 -5.95 -13.95 -6.80
N LEU A 271 -6.03 -14.98 -7.64
CA LEU A 271 -6.09 -16.39 -7.18
C LEU A 271 -4.83 -16.78 -6.41
N GLY A 272 -3.65 -16.48 -6.95
CA GLY A 272 -2.39 -16.79 -6.26
C GLY A 272 -2.24 -16.04 -4.95
N SER A 273 -2.68 -14.78 -4.90
CA SER A 273 -2.68 -13.96 -3.68
C SER A 273 -3.63 -14.54 -2.62
N LEU A 274 -4.80 -15.02 -3.03
CA LEU A 274 -5.76 -15.67 -2.14
C LEU A 274 -5.24 -17.01 -1.60
N LEU A 275 -4.64 -17.85 -2.44
CA LEU A 275 -3.97 -19.09 -2.02
C LEU A 275 -2.83 -18.81 -1.02
N THR A 276 -2.01 -17.80 -1.30
CA THR A 276 -0.84 -17.41 -0.49
C THR A 276 -1.23 -16.86 0.88
N TYR A 277 -2.09 -15.85 0.93
CA TYR A 277 -2.28 -15.03 2.13
C TYR A 277 -3.53 -15.40 2.94
N GLN A 278 -4.60 -15.86 2.30
CA GLN A 278 -5.89 -16.14 2.95
C GLN A 278 -6.03 -17.62 3.28
N LEU A 279 -5.86 -18.49 2.29
CA LEU A 279 -5.91 -19.95 2.49
C LEU A 279 -4.62 -20.52 3.10
N LYS A 280 -3.48 -19.83 2.89
CA LYS A 280 -2.13 -20.25 3.36
C LYS A 280 -1.73 -21.63 2.83
N ASP A 281 -2.26 -22.03 1.69
CA ASP A 281 -1.92 -23.28 1.01
C ASP A 281 -0.67 -23.06 0.17
N ALA A 282 0.49 -23.22 0.81
CA ALA A 282 1.79 -23.00 0.19
C ALA A 282 2.00 -23.88 -1.05
N GLN A 283 1.52 -25.14 -1.03
CA GLN A 283 1.72 -26.07 -2.14
C GLN A 283 0.92 -25.64 -3.39
N ARG A 284 -0.39 -25.36 -3.24
CA ARG A 284 -1.22 -24.84 -4.34
C ARG A 284 -0.72 -23.47 -4.80
N ALA A 285 -0.33 -22.59 -3.88
CA ALA A 285 0.19 -21.27 -4.21
C ALA A 285 1.49 -21.35 -5.03
N CYS A 286 2.47 -22.16 -4.62
CA CYS A 286 3.72 -22.35 -5.36
C CYS A 286 3.49 -22.93 -6.76
N ALA A 287 2.67 -23.99 -6.88
CA ALA A 287 2.32 -24.59 -8.17
C ALA A 287 1.52 -23.62 -9.07
N HIS A 288 0.69 -22.76 -8.48
CA HIS A 288 -0.01 -21.70 -9.21
C HIS A 288 0.93 -20.60 -9.70
N TRP A 289 1.82 -20.11 -8.83
CA TRP A 289 2.79 -19.07 -9.19
C TRP A 289 3.79 -19.51 -10.26
N ALA A 290 4.26 -20.76 -10.21
CA ALA A 290 5.11 -21.32 -11.27
C ALA A 290 4.39 -21.30 -12.64
N ARG A 291 3.12 -21.70 -12.71
CA ARG A 291 2.31 -21.62 -13.94
C ARG A 291 2.04 -20.17 -14.37
N HIS A 292 1.79 -19.27 -13.41
CA HIS A 292 1.60 -17.85 -13.69
C HIS A 292 2.83 -17.25 -14.36
N GLU A 293 4.04 -17.45 -13.82
CA GLU A 293 5.27 -16.92 -14.42
C GLU A 293 5.55 -17.52 -15.81
N GLN A 294 5.31 -18.83 -16.00
CA GLN A 294 5.46 -19.47 -17.32
C GLN A 294 4.56 -18.83 -18.38
N GLN A 295 3.32 -18.49 -18.02
CA GLN A 295 2.29 -17.92 -18.89
C GLN A 295 2.43 -16.39 -19.08
N PHE A 296 2.89 -15.67 -18.06
CA PHE A 296 2.93 -14.20 -17.99
C PHE A 296 4.34 -13.66 -17.70
N ARG A 297 5.36 -14.17 -18.41
CA ARG A 297 6.81 -13.89 -18.18
C ARG A 297 7.23 -12.42 -18.15
N ARG A 298 6.41 -11.51 -18.68
CA ARG A 298 6.61 -10.05 -18.67
C ARG A 298 5.34 -9.31 -18.19
N GLY A 299 4.54 -9.98 -17.36
CA GLY A 299 3.30 -9.45 -16.82
C GLY A 299 3.53 -8.26 -15.88
N HIS A 300 2.48 -7.44 -15.73
CA HIS A 300 2.44 -6.31 -14.81
C HIS A 300 2.67 -6.72 -13.35
N TYR A 301 2.40 -7.98 -13.01
CA TYR A 301 2.51 -8.51 -11.65
C TYR A 301 3.82 -9.27 -11.36
N ALA A 302 4.77 -9.35 -12.30
CA ALA A 302 5.95 -10.23 -12.20
C ALA A 302 6.75 -10.06 -10.89
N GLU A 303 7.06 -8.81 -10.48
CA GLU A 303 7.78 -8.57 -9.22
C GLU A 303 6.98 -9.00 -7.97
N ALA A 304 5.66 -8.80 -7.98
CA ALA A 304 4.80 -9.17 -6.86
C ALA A 304 4.71 -10.70 -6.73
N VAL A 305 4.66 -11.42 -7.85
CA VAL A 305 4.71 -12.88 -7.89
C VAL A 305 6.05 -13.41 -7.37
N GLN A 306 7.17 -12.82 -7.78
CA GLN A 306 8.49 -13.18 -7.25
C GLN A 306 8.59 -12.97 -5.72
N ARG A 307 8.06 -11.85 -5.21
CA ARG A 307 7.99 -11.61 -3.75
C ARG A 307 7.13 -12.65 -3.03
N ALA A 308 5.94 -12.98 -3.57
CA ALA A 308 5.06 -13.99 -2.99
C ALA A 308 5.69 -15.40 -2.98
N ARG A 309 6.36 -15.80 -4.08
CA ARG A 309 7.14 -17.04 -4.15
C ARG A 309 8.28 -17.08 -3.13
N GLY A 310 8.96 -15.95 -2.92
CA GLY A 310 10.02 -15.80 -1.91
C GLY A 310 9.48 -15.91 -0.48
N THR A 311 8.31 -15.34 -0.18
CA THR A 311 7.65 -15.49 1.14
C THR A 311 7.26 -16.93 1.45
N LEU A 312 6.86 -17.69 0.43
CA LEU A 312 6.47 -19.10 0.56
C LEU A 312 7.65 -20.08 0.52
N SER A 313 8.88 -19.60 0.30
CA SER A 313 10.06 -20.45 0.02
C SER A 313 9.79 -21.49 -1.06
N CYS A 314 9.10 -21.11 -2.15
CA CYS A 314 8.77 -22.01 -3.26
C CYS A 314 10.04 -22.49 -3.97
N GLU A 315 10.63 -23.60 -3.51
CA GLU A 315 11.80 -24.22 -4.11
C GLU A 315 11.56 -24.44 -5.61
N GLY A 316 12.55 -24.03 -6.40
CA GLY A 316 12.44 -24.09 -7.85
C GLY A 316 12.73 -25.49 -8.35
N GLU A 317 11.72 -26.36 -8.41
CA GLU A 317 11.72 -27.47 -9.37
C GLU A 317 11.86 -26.85 -10.78
N ARG A 318 13.05 -27.05 -11.37
CA ARG A 318 13.42 -26.64 -12.73
C ARG A 318 13.39 -27.84 -13.65
#